data_AF-A0A1I4WIS0-F1
#
_entry.id   AF-A0A1I4WIS0-F1
#
_cell.length_a   1.000
_cell.length_b   1.000
_cell.length_c   1.000
_cell.angle_alpha   90.00
_cell.angle_beta   90.00
_cell.angle_gamma   90.00
#
_symmetry.space_group_name_H-M   'P 1'
#
loop_
_entity.id
_entity.type
_entity.pdbx_description
1 polymer ?
#
loop_
_entity_poly.entity_id
_entity_poly.type
_entity_poly.pdbx_seq_one_letter_code
_entity_poly.pdbx_strand_id
1 'polypeptide(L)'
;MEDVLLSKQMMDAFDAAKIKMAIDDMSSSRGLISYASPLNAEFIKFDRAWLSGWLSPRQRTILTWVLAQAADLGLTTVLEGVETEEHLAMARNFGFDLVVSHTDSAMFGVPRIPIRVVAHPRHSPAMAAVRFARMGRGCAPRHPRKPA
;
A
#
# COMPACT_ATOMS: atom_id res chain seq x y z
N MET A 1 -29.91 3.24 8.84
CA MET A 1 -29.88 3.63 7.40
C MET A 1 -29.46 5.09 7.22
N GLU A 2 -29.82 5.99 8.15
CA GLU A 2 -29.42 7.41 8.14
C GLU A 2 -27.89 7.61 8.09
N ASP A 3 -27.12 6.85 8.88
CA ASP A 3 -25.66 6.94 8.91
C ASP A 3 -24.97 6.63 7.58
N VAL A 4 -25.57 5.73 6.77
CA VAL A 4 -25.04 5.36 5.45
C VAL A 4 -25.22 6.52 4.47
N LEU A 5 -26.36 7.20 4.54
CA LEU A 5 -26.64 8.36 3.68
C LEU A 5 -25.74 9.54 4.05
N LEU A 6 -25.51 9.77 5.34
CA LEU A 6 -24.60 10.82 5.81
C LEU A 6 -23.15 10.53 5.38
N SER A 7 -22.69 9.29 5.53
CA SER A 7 -21.36 8.87 5.06
C SER A 7 -21.20 9.09 3.57
N LYS A 8 -22.22 8.76 2.76
CA LYS A 8 -22.21 9.00 1.32
C LYS A 8 -22.09 10.49 0.99
N GLN A 9 -22.86 11.36 1.65
CA GLN A 9 -22.79 12.80 1.43
C GLN A 9 -21.40 13.37 1.75
N MET A 10 -20.76 12.88 2.82
CA MET A 10 -19.38 13.28 3.15
C MET A 10 -18.38 12.81 2.08
N MET A 11 -18.51 11.59 1.59
CA MET A 11 -17.66 11.05 0.52
C MET A 11 -17.83 11.82 -0.80
N ASP A 12 -19.07 12.18 -1.15
CA ASP A 12 -19.36 13.00 -2.33
C ASP A 12 -18.72 14.40 -2.18
N ALA A 13 -18.74 14.99 -0.98
CA ALA A 13 -18.10 16.28 -0.71
C ALA A 13 -16.56 16.20 -0.81
N PHE A 14 -15.95 15.11 -0.33
CA PHE A 14 -14.51 14.89 -0.48
C PHE A 14 -14.10 14.70 -1.94
N ASP A 15 -14.89 13.97 -2.73
CA ASP A 15 -14.64 13.81 -4.16
C ASP A 15 -14.80 15.12 -4.94
N ALA A 16 -15.83 15.91 -4.62
CA ALA A 16 -16.00 17.25 -5.18
C ALA A 16 -14.80 18.16 -4.88
N ALA A 17 -14.20 18.02 -3.70
CA ALA A 17 -12.97 18.70 -3.30
C ALA A 17 -11.68 18.07 -3.84
N LYS A 18 -11.78 17.00 -4.66
CA LYS A 18 -10.64 16.24 -5.21
C LYS A 18 -9.72 15.64 -4.15
N ILE A 19 -10.29 15.30 -2.99
CA ILE A 19 -9.61 14.59 -1.92
C ILE A 19 -9.71 13.09 -2.21
N LYS A 20 -8.56 12.45 -2.35
CA LYS A 20 -8.47 11.00 -2.60
C LYS A 20 -8.81 10.23 -1.33
N MET A 21 -9.57 9.15 -1.49
CA MET A 21 -10.05 8.33 -0.38
C MET A 21 -9.51 6.91 -0.45
N ALA A 22 -9.36 6.29 0.72
CA ALA A 22 -8.92 4.91 0.89
C ALA A 22 -9.95 4.11 1.68
N ILE A 23 -10.13 2.84 1.31
CA ILE A 23 -10.80 1.85 2.16
C ILE A 23 -9.75 1.34 3.14
N ASP A 24 -10.00 1.50 4.44
CA ASP A 24 -9.08 1.08 5.50
C ASP A 24 -9.44 -0.28 6.11
N ASP A 25 -8.47 -0.90 6.80
CA ASP A 25 -8.61 -2.12 7.59
C ASP A 25 -9.05 -3.39 6.85
N MET A 26 -8.44 -3.68 5.69
CA MET A 26 -8.52 -5.03 5.11
C MET A 26 -7.66 -5.99 5.95
N SER A 27 -8.19 -6.45 7.08
CA SER A 27 -7.53 -7.41 7.96
C SER A 27 -7.77 -8.86 7.50
N SER A 28 -6.77 -9.72 7.65
CA SER A 28 -6.88 -11.16 7.34
C SER A 28 -7.79 -11.94 8.31
N SER A 29 -8.24 -11.31 9.40
CA SER A 29 -9.04 -11.93 10.48
C SER A 29 -10.55 -11.59 10.44
N ARG A 30 -10.94 -10.48 9.80
CA ARG A 30 -12.34 -10.05 9.67
C ARG A 30 -12.78 -10.28 8.23
N GLY A 31 -13.36 -11.45 8.00
CA GLY A 31 -13.63 -12.01 6.67
C GLY A 31 -14.79 -11.39 5.88
N LEU A 32 -15.06 -10.09 5.97
CA LEU A 32 -16.09 -9.47 5.14
C LEU A 32 -15.51 -8.34 4.30
N ILE A 33 -15.30 -8.64 3.02
CA ILE A 33 -15.18 -7.63 1.98
C ILE A 33 -16.60 -7.22 1.64
N SER A 34 -17.15 -6.30 2.44
CA SER A 34 -18.38 -5.64 2.02
C SER A 34 -17.98 -4.59 0.99
N TYR A 35 -18.11 -4.92 -0.30
CA TYR A 35 -18.09 -3.95 -1.40
C TYR A 35 -19.36 -3.07 -1.37
N ALA A 36 -19.86 -2.73 -0.18
CA ALA A 36 -20.87 -1.70 0.01
C ALA A 36 -20.20 -0.35 -0.26
N SER A 37 -20.04 -0.10 -1.55
CA SER A 37 -19.77 1.15 -2.23
C SER A 37 -19.60 2.38 -1.33
N PRO A 38 -18.38 2.93 -1.36
CA PRO A 38 -18.23 4.35 -1.62
C PRO A 38 -17.59 4.49 -3.01
N LEU A 39 -18.38 4.96 -3.97
CA LEU A 39 -18.09 5.00 -5.42
C LEU A 39 -16.77 5.70 -5.84
N ASN A 40 -16.01 6.30 -4.92
CA ASN A 40 -14.88 7.19 -5.21
C ASN A 40 -13.58 6.82 -4.47
N ALA A 41 -13.48 5.63 -3.86
CA ALA A 41 -12.22 5.20 -3.28
C ALA A 41 -11.19 4.91 -4.39
N GLU A 42 -9.97 5.41 -4.22
CA GLU A 42 -8.85 5.15 -5.15
C GLU A 42 -7.85 4.15 -4.56
N PHE A 43 -7.84 4.00 -3.23
CA PHE A 43 -6.92 3.12 -2.53
C PHE A 43 -7.64 2.09 -1.67
N ILE A 44 -6.98 0.95 -1.47
CA ILE A 44 -7.39 -0.06 -0.51
C ILE A 44 -6.18 -0.47 0.34
N LYS A 45 -6.35 -0.41 1.67
CA LYS A 45 -5.27 -0.63 2.63
C LYS A 45 -5.39 -2.01 3.27
N PHE A 46 -4.28 -2.74 3.26
CA PHE A 46 -4.13 -4.05 3.85
C PHE A 46 -3.27 -3.94 5.10
N ASP A 47 -3.81 -4.38 6.23
CA ASP A 47 -3.13 -4.32 7.52
C ASP A 47 -1.92 -5.29 7.56
N ARG A 48 -1.00 -5.03 8.50
CA ARG A 48 0.18 -5.86 8.77
C ARG A 48 -0.14 -7.33 9.07
N ALA A 49 -1.38 -7.68 9.43
CA ALA A 49 -1.81 -9.07 9.58
C ALA A 49 -1.63 -9.92 8.29
N TRP A 50 -1.42 -9.29 7.13
CA TRP A 50 -1.03 -9.96 5.90
C TRP A 50 0.46 -10.27 5.78
N LEU A 51 1.31 -9.63 6.59
CA LEU A 51 2.78 -9.74 6.53
C LEU A 51 3.36 -11.02 7.15
N SER A 52 2.53 -11.94 7.64
CA SER A 52 3.06 -13.14 8.27
C SER A 52 3.70 -14.09 7.25
N GLY A 53 4.90 -14.58 7.55
CA GLY A 53 5.54 -15.67 6.80
C GLY A 53 4.73 -16.99 6.79
N TRP A 54 3.64 -17.04 7.56
CA TRP A 54 2.82 -18.22 7.81
C TRP A 54 1.37 -18.04 7.36
N LEU A 55 1.09 -17.16 6.39
CA LEU A 55 -0.24 -17.12 5.76
C LEU A 55 -0.64 -18.53 5.35
N SER A 56 -1.75 -19.02 5.91
CA SER A 56 -2.32 -20.31 5.56
C SER A 56 -2.62 -20.38 4.07
N PRO A 57 -2.67 -21.58 3.45
CA PRO A 57 -3.03 -21.72 2.05
C PRO A 57 -4.33 -20.98 1.69
N ARG A 58 -5.32 -21.03 2.59
CA ARG A 58 -6.59 -20.30 2.44
C ARG A 58 -6.39 -18.78 2.42
N GLN A 59 -5.60 -18.22 3.34
CA GLN A 59 -5.32 -16.78 3.37
C GLN A 59 -4.58 -16.33 2.11
N ARG A 60 -3.62 -17.12 1.59
CA ARG A 60 -2.93 -16.81 0.34
C ARG A 60 -3.89 -16.77 -0.86
N THR A 61 -4.80 -17.74 -0.94
CA THR A 61 -5.84 -17.76 -1.98
C THR A 61 -6.74 -16.53 -1.89
N ILE A 62 -7.20 -16.19 -0.68
CA ILE A 62 -8.02 -14.99 -0.46
C ILE A 62 -7.24 -13.75 -0.91
N LEU A 63 -6.02 -13.56 -0.42
CA LEU A 63 -5.22 -12.38 -0.78
C LEU A 63 -5.06 -12.23 -2.30
N THR A 64 -4.74 -13.34 -2.98
CA THR A 64 -4.61 -13.36 -4.45
C THR A 64 -5.89 -12.91 -5.13
N TRP A 65 -7.05 -13.41 -4.68
CA TRP A 65 -8.35 -13.02 -5.24
C TRP A 65 -8.65 -11.54 -4.98
N VAL A 66 -8.42 -11.05 -3.77
CA VAL A 66 -8.70 -9.63 -3.43
C VAL A 66 -7.83 -8.69 -4.23
N LEU A 67 -6.54 -9.00 -4.39
CA LEU A 67 -5.64 -8.16 -5.19
C LEU A 67 -6.05 -8.13 -6.66
N ALA A 68 -6.51 -9.26 -7.23
CA ALA A 68 -7.06 -9.30 -8.57
C ALA A 68 -8.33 -8.42 -8.70
N GLN A 69 -9.25 -8.53 -7.75
CA GLN A 69 -10.46 -7.70 -7.75
C GLN A 69 -10.16 -6.20 -7.58
N ALA A 70 -9.17 -5.84 -6.75
CA ALA A 70 -8.73 -4.46 -6.60
C ALA A 70 -8.20 -3.90 -7.93
N ALA A 71 -7.42 -4.70 -8.66
CA ALA A 71 -6.94 -4.33 -9.98
C ALA A 71 -8.07 -4.15 -10.99
N ASP A 72 -9.05 -5.07 -11.03
CA ASP A 72 -10.22 -4.98 -11.93
C ASP A 72 -11.09 -3.75 -11.64
N LEU A 73 -11.14 -3.31 -10.37
CA LEU A 73 -11.85 -2.11 -9.95
C LEU A 73 -11.02 -0.82 -10.10
N GLY A 74 -9.76 -0.92 -10.55
CA GLY A 74 -8.86 0.24 -10.68
C GLY A 74 -8.39 0.82 -9.35
N LEU A 75 -8.45 0.05 -8.26
CA LEU A 75 -7.99 0.44 -6.93
C LEU A 75 -6.48 0.24 -6.81
N THR A 76 -5.79 1.19 -6.19
CA THR A 76 -4.39 1.06 -5.81
C THR A 76 -4.28 0.36 -4.46
N THR A 77 -3.50 -0.71 -4.41
CA THR A 77 -3.32 -1.54 -3.21
C THR A 77 -2.17 -1.02 -2.35
N VAL A 78 -2.40 -0.87 -1.05
CA VAL A 78 -1.41 -0.41 -0.07
C VAL A 78 -1.25 -1.47 1.00
N LEU A 79 -0.04 -1.98 1.21
CA LEU A 79 0.27 -2.89 2.31
C LEU A 79 1.00 -2.16 3.45
N GLU A 80 0.44 -2.21 4.64
CA GLU A 80 0.96 -1.55 5.82
C GLU A 80 1.83 -2.47 6.69
N GLY A 81 2.71 -1.86 7.50
CA GLY A 81 3.57 -2.54 8.46
C GLY A 81 4.82 -3.18 7.86
N VAL A 82 5.21 -2.82 6.63
CA VAL A 82 6.38 -3.40 5.97
C VAL A 82 7.66 -2.89 6.64
N GLU A 83 8.27 -3.76 7.44
CA GLU A 83 9.48 -3.43 8.23
C GLU A 83 10.76 -4.17 7.82
N THR A 84 10.67 -5.28 7.07
CA THR A 84 11.83 -6.11 6.69
C THR A 84 11.91 -6.34 5.19
N GLU A 85 13.07 -6.80 4.68
CA GLU A 85 13.21 -7.13 3.26
C GLU A 85 12.34 -8.35 2.88
N GLU A 86 12.10 -9.27 3.82
CA GLU A 86 11.18 -10.40 3.62
C GLU A 86 9.73 -9.91 3.42
N HIS A 87 9.28 -8.92 4.21
CA HIS A 87 7.99 -8.27 4.01
C HIS A 87 7.90 -7.61 2.64
N LEU A 88 8.96 -6.91 2.23
CA LEU A 88 9.01 -6.24 0.93
C LEU A 88 9.02 -7.23 -0.24
N ALA A 89 9.77 -8.34 -0.12
CA ALA A 89 9.79 -9.42 -1.09
C ALA A 89 8.41 -10.09 -1.20
N MET A 90 7.73 -10.32 -0.07
CA MET A 90 6.37 -10.82 -0.07
C MET A 90 5.41 -9.86 -0.79
N ALA A 91 5.48 -8.56 -0.47
CA ALA A 91 4.66 -7.54 -1.12
C ALA A 91 4.84 -7.54 -2.66
N ARG A 92 6.10 -7.66 -3.13
CA ARG A 92 6.43 -7.79 -4.56
C ARG A 92 5.83 -9.06 -5.16
N ASN A 93 5.96 -10.19 -4.48
CA ASN A 93 5.52 -11.50 -4.97
C ASN A 93 4.00 -11.58 -5.11
N PHE A 94 3.24 -10.97 -4.19
CA PHE A 94 1.79 -10.88 -4.30
C PHE A 94 1.32 -9.77 -5.25
N GLY A 95 2.18 -8.80 -5.57
CA GLY A 95 1.89 -7.76 -6.55
C GLY A 95 1.19 -6.53 -5.97
N PHE A 96 1.47 -6.17 -4.73
CA PHE A 96 1.01 -4.90 -4.16
C PHE A 96 1.61 -3.70 -4.91
N ASP A 97 0.85 -2.60 -5.01
CA ASP A 97 1.30 -1.37 -5.68
C ASP A 97 2.19 -0.54 -4.77
N LEU A 98 1.76 -0.35 -3.52
CA LEU A 98 2.42 0.51 -2.52
C LEU A 98 2.65 -0.23 -1.20
N VAL A 99 3.71 0.15 -0.48
CA VAL A 99 3.96 -0.30 0.90
C VAL A 99 4.23 0.86 1.84
N VAL A 100 3.81 0.73 3.11
CA VAL A 100 4.03 1.71 4.18
C VAL A 100 4.59 1.02 5.43
N SER A 101 5.61 1.61 6.05
CA SER A 101 6.09 1.19 7.39
C SER A 101 5.37 1.96 8.50
N HIS A 102 4.97 1.28 9.59
CA HIS A 102 4.25 1.92 10.72
C HIS A 102 5.19 2.63 11.72
N THR A 103 6.45 2.22 11.81
CA THR A 103 7.36 2.66 12.87
C THR A 103 8.30 3.77 12.40
N ASP A 104 8.54 4.76 13.27
CA ASP A 104 9.64 5.71 13.14
C ASP A 104 10.97 4.92 13.27
N SER A 105 11.49 4.52 12.11
CA SER A 105 12.73 3.78 11.82
C SER A 105 13.98 4.10 12.65
N ALA A 106 14.01 5.20 13.42
CA ALA A 106 15.13 5.56 14.28
C ALA A 106 15.29 4.64 15.52
N MET A 107 14.23 3.99 15.99
CA MET A 107 14.28 3.24 17.27
C MET A 107 14.70 1.77 17.13
N PHE A 108 14.62 1.18 15.93
CA PHE A 108 14.84 -0.26 15.69
C PHE A 108 15.92 -0.59 14.64
N GLY A 109 16.68 0.41 14.17
CA GLY A 109 17.78 0.17 13.22
C GLY A 109 17.35 -0.33 11.83
N VAL A 110 16.05 -0.37 11.54
CA VAL A 110 15.50 -0.68 10.21
C VAL A 110 15.34 0.61 9.40
N PRO A 111 15.80 0.65 8.14
CA PRO A 111 15.70 1.85 7.31
C PRO A 111 14.23 2.26 7.12
N ARG A 112 13.94 3.56 7.19
CA ARG A 112 12.61 4.12 6.88
C ARG A 112 12.18 3.62 5.50
N ILE A 113 11.04 2.94 5.42
CA ILE A 113 10.42 2.61 4.13
C ILE A 113 9.28 3.62 3.94
N PRO A 114 9.53 4.83 3.39
CA PRO A 114 8.44 5.70 2.96
C PRO A 114 7.60 4.97 1.91
N ILE A 115 6.38 5.45 1.64
CA ILE A 115 5.50 4.93 0.57
C ILE A 115 6.35 4.57 -0.64
N ARG A 116 6.50 3.27 -0.90
CA ARG A 116 7.36 2.77 -1.97
C ARG A 116 6.51 2.04 -2.98
N VAL A 117 6.73 2.38 -4.24
CA VAL A 117 6.16 1.65 -5.37
C VAL A 117 6.85 0.30 -5.46
N VAL A 118 6.06 -0.76 -5.31
CA VAL A 118 6.51 -2.16 -5.28
C VAL A 118 6.30 -2.83 -6.63
N ALA A 119 5.25 -2.46 -7.36
CA ALA A 119 4.97 -2.87 -8.73
C ALA A 119 4.88 -1.64 -9.66
N HIS A 120 5.41 -1.74 -10.89
CA HIS A 120 5.19 -0.70 -11.91
C HIS A 120 3.70 -0.69 -12.29
N PRO A 121 3.03 0.47 -12.38
CA PRO A 121 1.58 0.53 -12.52
C PRO A 121 1.16 -0.15 -13.81
N ARG A 122 0.53 -1.33 -13.68
CA ARG A 122 -0.10 -2.02 -14.80
C ARG A 122 -1.45 -1.42 -15.16
N HIS A 123 -1.97 -0.48 -14.36
CA HIS A 123 -3.32 0.01 -14.50
C HIS A 123 -3.39 1.53 -14.28
N SER A 124 -3.85 2.22 -15.32
CA SER A 124 -4.31 3.61 -15.39
C SER A 124 -3.27 4.73 -15.70
N PRO A 125 -3.46 5.51 -16.79
CA PRO A 125 -2.66 6.70 -17.11
C PRO A 125 -2.64 7.78 -16.02
N ALA A 126 -3.58 7.73 -15.06
CA ALA A 126 -3.74 8.71 -13.99
C ALA A 126 -2.61 8.69 -12.94
N MET A 127 -1.90 7.56 -12.77
CA MET A 127 -0.80 7.41 -11.81
C MET A 127 0.56 7.91 -12.33
N ALA A 128 0.68 8.24 -13.62
CA ALA A 128 1.88 8.90 -14.17
C ALA A 128 2.16 10.27 -13.51
N ALA A 129 1.18 10.82 -12.78
CA ALA A 129 1.25 12.11 -12.09
C ALA A 129 1.79 12.05 -10.64
N VAL A 130 2.10 10.88 -10.07
CA VAL A 130 2.79 10.83 -8.77
C VAL A 130 4.22 11.35 -9.00
N ARG A 131 4.41 12.65 -8.76
CA ARG A 131 5.72 13.29 -8.81
C ARG A 131 6.63 12.64 -7.77
N PHE A 132 7.51 11.77 -8.28
CA PHE A 132 8.68 11.29 -7.58
C PHE A 132 9.39 12.47 -6.91
N ALA A 133 9.49 12.44 -5.58
CA ALA A 133 10.57 13.16 -4.93
C ALA A 133 11.87 12.54 -5.45
N ARG A 134 12.52 13.21 -6.40
CA ARG A 134 13.87 12.86 -6.86
C ARG A 134 14.74 12.72 -5.61
N MET A 135 15.18 11.50 -5.29
CA MET A 135 16.29 11.31 -4.36
C MET A 135 17.46 12.14 -4.90
N GLY A 136 17.95 13.05 -4.06
CA GLY A 136 19.13 13.84 -4.34
C GLY A 136 20.30 12.93 -4.71
N ARG A 137 21.02 13.31 -5.75
CA ARG A 137 22.33 12.73 -6.06
C ARG A 137 23.29 13.05 -4.91
N GLY A 138 23.86 12.04 -4.28
CA GLY A 138 24.98 12.15 -3.32
C GLY A 138 25.12 10.81 -2.58
N CYS A 139 26.26 10.15 -2.46
CA CYS A 139 27.66 10.44 -2.78
C CYS A 139 28.31 9.11 -3.22
N ALA A 140 29.26 9.16 -4.15
CA ALA A 140 30.12 8.01 -4.44
C ALA A 140 31.04 7.70 -3.23
N PRO A 141 31.31 6.42 -2.91
CA PRO A 141 32.22 6.08 -1.83
C PRO A 141 33.67 6.42 -2.24
N ARG A 142 34.35 7.26 -1.45
CA ARG A 142 35.81 7.47 -1.58
C ARG A 142 36.53 6.27 -0.98
N HIS A 143 37.29 5.56 -1.80
CA HIS A 143 38.25 4.55 -1.31
C HIS A 143 39.40 5.21 -0.52
N PRO A 144 39.85 4.61 0.59
CA PRO A 144 41.08 5.04 1.24
C PRO A 144 42.29 4.56 0.43
N ARG A 145 43.17 5.49 0.04
CA ARG A 145 44.50 5.16 -0.48
C ARG A 145 45.36 4.61 0.65
N LYS A 146 45.95 3.42 0.48
CA LYS A 146 47.02 2.91 1.34
C LYS A 146 48.29 3.73 1.12
N PRO A 147 49.04 4.11 2.16
CA PRO A 147 50.42 4.58 1.99
C PRO A 147 51.37 3.39 1.79
N ALA A 148 52.44 3.67 1.04
CA ALA A 148 53.56 2.77 0.76
C ALA A 148 54.54 2.66 1.94
#